data_AF-A0A7D7ZNQ3-F1
#
_entry.id   AF-A0A7D7ZNQ3-F1
#
_cell.length_a   1.000
_cell.length_b   1.000
_cell.length_c   1.000
_cell.angle_alpha   90.00
_cell.angle_beta   90.00
_cell.angle_gamma   90.00
#
_symmetry.space_group_name_H-M   'P 1'
#
loop_
_entity.id
_entity.type
_entity.pdbx_description
1 polymer ?
#
loop_
_entity_poly.entity_id
_entity_poly.type
_entity_poly.pdbx_seq_one_letter_code
_entity_poly.pdbx_strand_id
1 'polypeptide(L)'
;MTEETAGQLLRAHFLGWQCRVRQHAVRMEEGRPSEGMQPSAVINNEVIGNLTVLINKKELAELVAEFRYMYKKNDDPALRRKDLLKVLVAGYFQQLEEFSDCLTALFSPNSEITNKLIAASNLSLYFNQQNQKYIIPCSVQELNSENLEYQATFWHNSIFNAKLPADVRILSFVPDWSSAQADPLPNQLAVAM
;
A
#
# COMPACT_ATOMS: atom_id res chain seq x y z
N MET A 1 19.02 1.79 -24.96
CA MET A 1 19.20 2.11 -23.53
C MET A 1 18.51 3.44 -23.30
N THR A 2 17.30 3.42 -22.78
CA THR A 2 16.62 4.63 -22.32
C THR A 2 17.14 4.95 -20.92
N GLU A 3 17.68 6.15 -20.70
CA GLU A 3 17.99 6.64 -19.36
C GLU A 3 16.71 6.59 -18.50
N GLU A 4 16.79 5.97 -17.32
CA GLU A 4 15.70 6.03 -16.35
C GLU A 4 15.63 7.42 -15.75
N THR A 5 14.45 8.02 -15.79
CA THR A 5 14.19 9.33 -15.18
C THR A 5 14.36 9.26 -13.66
N ALA A 6 14.64 10.41 -13.03
CA ALA A 6 14.78 10.48 -11.57
C ALA A 6 13.54 9.92 -10.82
N GLY A 7 12.34 10.18 -11.34
CA GLY A 7 11.10 9.65 -10.78
C GLY A 7 10.99 8.12 -10.90
N GLN A 8 11.47 7.51 -11.98
CA GLN A 8 11.46 6.04 -12.13
C GLN A 8 12.42 5.37 -11.15
N LEU A 9 13.61 5.94 -10.94
CA LEU A 9 14.56 5.47 -9.94
C LEU A 9 14.00 5.61 -8.52
N LEU A 10 13.35 6.74 -8.22
CA LEU A 10 12.73 6.97 -6.92
C LEU A 10 11.58 5.99 -6.64
N ARG A 11 10.73 5.73 -7.64
CA ARG A 11 9.67 4.71 -7.57
C ARG A 11 10.26 3.34 -7.25
N ALA A 12 11.27 2.90 -7.99
CA ALA A 12 11.90 1.60 -7.77
C ALA A 12 12.48 1.48 -6.36
N HIS A 13 13.14 2.53 -5.88
CA HIS A 13 13.69 2.59 -4.53
C HIS A 13 12.59 2.52 -3.46
N PHE A 14 11.50 3.29 -3.62
CA PHE A 14 10.35 3.26 -2.72
C PHE A 14 9.71 1.88 -2.66
N LEU A 15 9.46 1.23 -3.80
CA LEU A 15 8.87 -0.11 -3.85
C LEU A 15 9.76 -1.16 -3.18
N GLY A 16 11.07 -1.10 -3.42
CA GLY A 16 12.04 -1.95 -2.74
C GLY A 16 12.03 -1.72 -1.21
N TRP A 17 11.93 -0.47 -0.78
CA TRP A 17 11.80 -0.12 0.64
C TRP A 17 10.50 -0.64 1.25
N GLN A 18 9.35 -0.45 0.59
CA GLN A 18 8.06 -0.99 1.02
C GLN A 18 8.09 -2.52 1.15
N CYS A 19 8.69 -3.22 0.18
CA CYS A 19 8.84 -4.67 0.23
C CYS A 19 9.65 -5.11 1.45
N ARG A 20 10.77 -4.44 1.76
CA ARG A 20 11.60 -4.73 2.95
C ARG A 20 10.84 -4.48 4.26
N VAL A 21 10.17 -3.33 4.37
CA VAL A 21 9.36 -2.99 5.56
C VAL A 21 8.27 -4.03 5.81
N ARG A 22 7.54 -4.43 4.76
CA ARG A 22 6.46 -5.43 4.86
C ARG A 22 6.98 -6.83 5.14
N GLN A 23 8.09 -7.22 4.52
CA GLN A 23 8.74 -8.49 4.81
C GLN A 23 9.19 -8.57 6.28
N HIS A 24 9.73 -7.48 6.82
CA HIS A 24 10.08 -7.40 8.24
C HIS A 24 8.83 -7.55 9.13
N ALA A 25 7.78 -6.76 8.86
CA ALA A 25 6.54 -6.82 9.63
C ALA A 25 5.90 -8.21 9.64
N VAL A 26 5.87 -8.89 8.50
CA VAL A 26 5.29 -10.24 8.41
C VAL A 26 6.14 -11.27 9.18
N ARG A 27 7.48 -11.15 9.15
CA ARG A 27 8.39 -12.10 9.82
C ARG A 27 8.50 -11.87 11.32
N MET A 28 8.51 -10.62 11.76
CA MET A 28 8.86 -10.24 13.13
C MET A 28 7.66 -9.76 13.95
N GLU A 29 6.61 -9.26 13.30
CA GLU A 29 5.48 -8.59 13.95
C GLU A 29 4.13 -9.20 13.56
N GLU A 30 4.13 -10.44 13.08
CA GLU A 30 2.94 -11.19 12.67
C GLU A 30 2.05 -10.45 11.66
N GLY A 31 2.67 -9.65 10.79
CA GLY A 31 2.00 -8.87 9.74
C GLY A 31 1.29 -7.61 10.23
N ARG A 32 1.56 -7.15 11.46
CA ARG A 32 1.04 -5.86 11.93
C ARG A 32 1.62 -4.71 11.08
N PRO A 33 0.80 -3.75 10.64
CA PRO A 33 1.33 -2.58 9.93
C PRO A 33 2.31 -1.79 10.78
N SER A 34 3.49 -1.50 10.24
CA SER A 34 4.49 -0.59 10.83
C SER A 34 4.30 0.84 10.31
N GLU A 35 5.10 1.79 10.80
CA GLU A 35 5.00 3.23 10.44
C GLU A 35 5.17 3.48 8.94
N GLY A 36 6.07 2.75 8.28
CA GLY A 36 6.30 2.82 6.83
C GLY A 36 5.16 2.24 6.00
N MET A 37 4.22 1.52 6.61
CA MET A 37 2.97 1.06 5.99
C MET A 37 1.80 2.00 6.28
N GLN A 38 2.02 3.02 7.12
CA GLN A 38 1.01 3.93 7.65
C GLN A 38 1.35 5.40 7.39
N PRO A 39 1.47 5.84 6.13
CA PRO A 39 1.80 7.23 5.82
C PRO A 39 0.82 8.22 6.43
N SER A 40 1.33 9.38 6.80
CA SER A 40 0.48 10.55 7.05
C SER A 40 -0.02 11.10 5.73
N ALA A 41 -1.34 11.21 5.58
CA ALA A 41 -1.94 12.00 4.52
C ALA A 41 -1.84 13.48 4.89
N VAL A 42 -1.36 14.27 3.93
CA VAL A 42 -1.17 15.71 4.05
C VAL A 42 -1.88 16.41 2.88
N ILE A 43 -2.79 17.33 3.18
CA ILE A 43 -3.50 18.16 2.18
C ILE A 43 -3.14 19.60 2.46
N ASN A 44 -2.65 20.33 1.46
CA ASN A 44 -2.27 21.74 1.60
C ASN A 44 -1.36 22.01 2.82
N ASN A 45 -0.38 21.12 3.05
CA ASN A 45 0.56 21.13 4.18
C ASN A 45 -0.04 20.87 5.58
N GLU A 46 -1.31 20.48 5.68
CA GLU A 46 -1.94 20.06 6.93
C GLU A 46 -2.06 18.53 7.00
N VAL A 47 -1.67 17.95 8.14
CA VAL A 47 -1.83 16.51 8.39
C VAL A 47 -3.29 16.22 8.74
N ILE A 48 -3.94 15.38 7.95
CA ILE A 48 -5.34 14.97 8.17
C ILE A 48 -5.48 13.61 8.85
N GLY A 49 -4.43 12.77 8.82
CA GLY A 49 -4.40 11.50 9.54
C GLY A 49 -3.45 10.49 8.91
N ASN A 50 -3.23 9.37 9.62
CA ASN A 50 -2.42 8.26 9.12
C ASN A 50 -3.30 7.22 8.42
N LEU A 51 -2.83 6.69 7.30
CA LEU A 51 -3.56 5.73 6.47
C LEU A 51 -2.82 4.40 6.43
N THR A 52 -3.45 3.28 6.78
CA THR A 52 -2.85 1.96 6.49
C THR A 52 -2.99 1.65 5.01
N VAL A 53 -1.87 1.64 4.29
CA VAL A 53 -1.86 1.39 2.84
C VAL A 53 -1.34 -0.01 2.49
N LEU A 54 -1.83 -0.55 1.38
CA LEU A 54 -1.30 -1.72 0.70
C LEU A 54 -0.56 -1.31 -0.58
N ILE A 55 0.48 -2.06 -0.93
CA ILE A 55 1.06 -2.08 -2.29
C ILE A 55 0.41 -3.23 -3.05
N ASN A 56 -0.03 -2.98 -4.28
CA ASN A 56 -0.72 -3.98 -5.09
C ASN A 56 0.24 -4.71 -6.02
N LYS A 57 0.00 -6.00 -6.29
CA LYS A 57 0.64 -6.69 -7.43
C LYS A 57 0.13 -6.09 -8.74
N LYS A 58 0.93 -6.18 -9.81
CA LYS A 58 0.50 -5.81 -11.17
C LYS A 58 -0.59 -6.77 -11.66
N GLU A 59 -0.36 -8.07 -11.48
CA GLU A 59 -1.31 -9.12 -11.84
C GLU A 59 -2.19 -9.46 -10.64
N LEU A 60 -3.42 -8.94 -10.61
CA LEU A 60 -4.32 -9.04 -9.46
C LEU A 60 -5.35 -10.17 -9.55
N ALA A 61 -5.68 -10.66 -10.74
CA ALA A 61 -6.80 -11.60 -10.92
C ALA A 61 -6.59 -12.91 -10.14
N GLU A 62 -5.40 -13.51 -10.25
CA GLU A 62 -5.05 -14.74 -9.54
C GLU A 62 -4.97 -14.51 -8.03
N LEU A 63 -4.36 -13.40 -7.61
CA LEU A 63 -4.25 -13.01 -6.21
C LEU A 63 -5.62 -12.85 -5.55
N VAL A 64 -6.56 -12.18 -6.23
CA VAL A 64 -7.93 -12.00 -5.77
C VAL A 64 -8.64 -13.35 -5.62
N ALA A 65 -8.47 -14.25 -6.61
CA ALA A 65 -9.06 -15.58 -6.56
C ALA A 65 -8.51 -16.39 -5.37
N GLU A 66 -7.19 -16.32 -5.13
CA GLU A 66 -6.52 -17.00 -4.02
C GLU A 66 -6.99 -16.46 -2.66
N PHE A 67 -6.95 -15.15 -2.42
CA PHE A 67 -7.36 -14.57 -1.14
C PHE A 67 -8.84 -14.80 -0.86
N ARG A 68 -9.70 -14.71 -1.88
CA ARG A 68 -11.11 -15.06 -1.75
C ARG A 68 -11.30 -16.53 -1.40
N TYR A 69 -10.52 -17.44 -1.99
CA TYR A 69 -10.56 -18.85 -1.64
C TYR A 69 -10.11 -19.09 -0.20
N MET A 70 -9.00 -18.49 0.24
CA MET A 70 -8.53 -18.57 1.62
C MET A 70 -9.59 -18.10 2.62
N TYR A 71 -10.25 -16.98 2.32
CA TYR A 71 -11.34 -16.46 3.15
C TYR A 71 -12.51 -17.46 3.24
N LYS A 72 -12.96 -18.02 2.11
CA LYS A 72 -14.12 -18.93 2.06
C LYS A 72 -13.83 -20.34 2.57
N LYS A 73 -12.58 -20.79 2.50
CA LYS A 73 -12.20 -22.15 2.91
C LYS A 73 -12.34 -22.37 4.41
N ASN A 74 -12.22 -21.31 5.20
CA ASN A 74 -12.07 -21.45 6.64
C ASN A 74 -12.77 -20.32 7.40
N ASP A 75 -13.77 -20.66 8.20
CA ASP A 75 -14.49 -19.65 8.98
C ASP A 75 -13.66 -19.11 10.16
N ASP A 76 -12.74 -19.91 10.71
CA ASP A 76 -11.89 -19.51 11.84
C ASP A 76 -10.90 -18.40 11.42
N PRO A 77 -11.06 -17.17 11.95
CA PRO A 77 -10.18 -16.06 11.63
C PRO A 77 -8.72 -16.30 12.00
N ALA A 78 -8.45 -17.05 13.07
CA ALA A 78 -7.09 -17.33 13.51
C ALA A 78 -6.37 -18.23 12.51
N LEU A 79 -7.07 -19.22 11.97
CA LEU A 79 -6.50 -20.13 10.99
C LEU A 79 -6.35 -19.47 9.61
N ARG A 80 -7.31 -18.64 9.18
CA ARG A 80 -7.16 -17.80 7.96
C ARG A 80 -5.94 -16.90 8.04
N ARG A 81 -5.77 -16.17 9.15
CA ARG A 81 -4.60 -15.30 9.36
C ARG A 81 -3.30 -16.10 9.33
N LYS A 82 -3.26 -17.25 10.00
CA LYS A 82 -2.08 -18.13 10.00
C LYS A 82 -1.70 -18.61 8.60
N ASP A 83 -2.67 -18.99 7.78
CA ASP A 83 -2.41 -19.47 6.43
C ASP A 83 -1.95 -18.36 5.49
N LEU A 84 -2.55 -17.17 5.56
CA LEU A 84 -2.07 -16.01 4.80
C LEU A 84 -0.65 -15.61 5.22
N LEU A 85 -0.34 -15.59 6.52
CA LEU A 85 1.01 -15.27 6.99
C LEU A 85 2.06 -16.22 6.41
N LYS A 86 1.77 -17.52 6.28
CA LYS A 86 2.70 -18.47 5.62
C LYS A 86 2.99 -18.05 4.18
N VAL A 87 1.98 -17.65 3.43
CA VAL A 87 2.14 -17.16 2.04
C VAL A 87 2.98 -15.89 2.00
N LEU A 88 2.67 -14.93 2.87
CA LEU A 88 3.40 -13.66 2.91
C LEU A 88 4.88 -13.83 3.31
N VAL A 89 5.19 -14.74 4.23
CA VAL A 89 6.58 -15.04 4.65
C VAL A 89 7.38 -15.72 3.54
N ALA A 90 6.75 -16.63 2.77
CA ALA A 90 7.44 -17.54 1.86
C ALA A 90 8.15 -16.83 0.70
N GLY A 91 7.59 -15.73 0.18
CA GLY A 91 8.21 -15.00 -0.92
C GLY A 91 7.45 -13.80 -1.47
N TYR A 92 6.28 -13.47 -0.93
CA TYR A 92 5.38 -12.46 -1.50
C TYR A 92 6.04 -11.10 -1.80
N PHE A 93 6.93 -10.65 -0.91
CA PHE A 93 7.65 -9.38 -1.03
C PHE A 93 9.09 -9.50 -1.57
N GLN A 94 9.47 -10.62 -2.19
CA GLN A 94 10.83 -10.81 -2.72
C GLN A 94 11.05 -10.16 -4.09
N GLN A 95 10.03 -10.15 -4.95
CA GLN A 95 10.13 -9.61 -6.31
C GLN A 95 9.45 -8.25 -6.40
N LEU A 96 10.25 -7.18 -6.47
CA LEU A 96 9.73 -5.81 -6.50
C LEU A 96 9.04 -5.50 -7.82
N GLU A 97 9.46 -6.14 -8.90
CA GLU A 97 8.99 -5.90 -10.27
C GLU A 97 7.55 -6.37 -10.47
N GLU A 98 7.07 -7.26 -9.60
CA GLU A 98 5.69 -7.74 -9.58
C GLU A 98 4.72 -6.73 -8.96
N PHE A 99 5.21 -5.68 -8.31
CA PHE A 99 4.37 -4.67 -7.66
C PHE A 99 4.07 -3.48 -8.57
N SER A 100 2.81 -3.07 -8.54
CA SER A 100 2.33 -1.78 -9.01
C SER A 100 2.77 -0.68 -8.05
N ASP A 101 2.84 0.55 -8.54
CA ASP A 101 3.03 1.75 -7.72
C ASP A 101 1.72 2.34 -7.19
N CYS A 102 0.56 1.83 -7.62
CA CYS A 102 -0.74 2.20 -7.07
C CYS A 102 -0.92 1.62 -5.66
N LEU A 103 -1.16 2.52 -4.70
CA LEU A 103 -1.45 2.17 -3.32
C LEU A 103 -2.96 2.13 -3.09
N THR A 104 -3.41 1.30 -2.15
CA THR A 104 -4.81 1.28 -1.74
C THR A 104 -4.95 1.34 -0.22
N ALA A 105 -6.03 1.96 0.25
CA ALA A 105 -6.39 1.95 1.67
C ALA A 105 -7.87 1.66 1.86
N LEU A 106 -8.18 0.93 2.93
CA LEU A 106 -9.54 0.59 3.33
C LEU A 106 -10.01 1.53 4.44
N PHE A 107 -11.25 2.00 4.31
CA PHE A 107 -11.92 2.87 5.26
C PHE A 107 -13.26 2.29 5.69
N SER A 108 -13.69 2.66 6.90
CA SER A 108 -15.05 2.38 7.33
C SER A 108 -16.08 3.16 6.47
N PRO A 109 -17.33 2.67 6.36
CA PRO A 109 -18.34 3.27 5.48
C PRO A 109 -18.57 4.77 5.75
N ASN A 110 -18.58 5.15 7.03
CA ASN A 110 -18.88 6.51 7.51
C ASN A 110 -17.63 7.34 7.80
N SER A 111 -16.48 6.98 7.22
CA SER A 111 -15.22 7.65 7.49
C SER A 111 -15.19 9.06 6.88
N GLU A 112 -15.17 10.09 7.73
CA GLU A 112 -15.16 11.49 7.28
C GLU A 112 -13.89 11.85 6.50
N ILE A 113 -12.76 11.21 6.81
CA ILE A 113 -11.48 11.46 6.12
C ILE A 113 -11.58 11.11 4.64
N THR A 114 -12.41 10.13 4.26
CA THR A 114 -12.51 9.64 2.88
C THR A 114 -13.06 10.72 1.96
N ASN A 115 -14.05 11.49 2.42
CA ASN A 115 -14.60 12.62 1.66
C ASN A 115 -13.58 13.76 1.53
N LYS A 116 -12.81 14.03 2.60
CA LYS A 116 -11.74 15.05 2.57
C LYS A 116 -10.65 14.68 1.57
N LEU A 117 -10.25 13.40 1.55
CA LEU A 117 -9.24 12.89 0.61
C LEU A 117 -9.72 13.05 -0.83
N ILE A 118 -10.92 12.56 -1.16
CA ILE A 118 -11.47 12.62 -2.54
C ILE A 118 -11.60 14.06 -3.04
N ALA A 119 -11.97 15.00 -2.18
CA ALA A 119 -12.12 16.40 -2.54
C ALA A 119 -10.80 17.20 -2.57
N ALA A 120 -9.68 16.58 -2.18
CA ALA A 120 -8.43 17.28 -2.00
C ALA A 120 -7.79 17.71 -3.32
N SER A 121 -7.33 18.96 -3.37
CA SER A 121 -6.25 19.40 -4.25
C SER A 121 -4.92 19.32 -3.47
N ASN A 122 -3.83 18.86 -4.09
CA ASN A 122 -2.50 18.78 -3.46
C ASN A 122 -2.41 17.81 -2.26
N LEU A 123 -2.85 16.57 -2.46
CA LEU A 123 -2.63 15.49 -1.51
C LEU A 123 -1.22 14.92 -1.66
N SER A 124 -0.55 14.70 -0.53
CA SER A 124 0.73 14.00 -0.46
C SER A 124 0.70 12.95 0.65
N LEU A 125 1.36 11.81 0.41
CA LEU A 125 1.60 10.77 1.40
C LEU A 125 3.02 10.90 1.95
N TYR A 126 3.12 11.05 3.27
CA TYR A 126 4.37 11.19 4.00
C TYR A 126 4.71 9.88 4.68
N PHE A 127 5.76 9.23 4.23
CA PHE A 127 6.28 8.00 4.78
C PHE A 127 7.53 8.27 5.61
N ASN A 128 7.67 7.59 6.74
CA ASN A 128 8.86 7.69 7.59
C ASN A 128 9.06 6.38 8.36
N GLN A 129 10.18 5.68 8.12
CA GLN A 129 10.63 4.54 8.94
C GLN A 129 12.09 4.19 8.60
N GLN A 130 12.84 3.72 9.59
CA GLN A 130 14.23 3.22 9.42
C GLN A 130 15.17 4.24 8.76
N ASN A 131 15.10 5.51 9.20
CA ASN A 131 15.89 6.62 8.64
C ASN A 131 15.69 6.87 7.15
N GLN A 132 14.56 6.41 6.59
CA GLN A 132 14.14 6.73 5.23
C GLN A 132 12.78 7.41 5.27
N LYS A 133 12.68 8.54 4.59
CA LYS A 133 11.45 9.30 4.40
C LYS A 133 11.12 9.40 2.93
N TYR A 134 9.83 9.53 2.64
CA TYR A 134 9.31 9.89 1.33
C TYR A 134 8.17 10.88 1.46
N ILE A 135 8.14 11.85 0.56
CA ILE A 135 7.00 12.73 0.33
C ILE A 135 6.52 12.46 -1.08
N ILE A 136 5.32 11.90 -1.20
CA ILE A 136 4.79 11.42 -2.48
C ILE A 136 3.47 12.15 -2.76
N PRO A 137 3.49 13.20 -3.59
CA PRO A 137 2.26 13.77 -4.14
C PRO A 137 1.47 12.67 -4.87
N CYS A 138 0.16 12.67 -4.74
CA CYS A 138 -0.68 11.68 -5.40
C CYS A 138 -2.06 12.21 -5.74
N SER A 139 -2.66 11.59 -6.76
CA SER A 139 -4.11 11.68 -6.99
C SER A 139 -4.81 10.54 -6.26
N VAL A 140 -6.08 10.75 -5.92
CA VAL A 140 -6.88 9.78 -5.18
C VAL A 140 -8.22 9.57 -5.87
N GLN A 141 -8.67 8.32 -5.87
CA GLN A 141 -9.96 7.94 -6.44
C GLN A 141 -10.63 6.88 -5.56
N GLU A 142 -11.95 6.95 -5.45
CA GLU A 142 -12.73 5.86 -4.86
C GLU A 142 -12.94 4.73 -5.87
N LEU A 143 -12.62 3.51 -5.45
CA LEU A 143 -12.79 2.31 -6.25
C LEU A 143 -14.15 1.68 -5.99
N ASN A 144 -14.72 1.07 -7.02
CA ASN A 144 -15.93 0.25 -6.89
C ASN A 144 -15.56 -1.24 -6.79
N SER A 145 -16.55 -2.08 -6.47
CA SER A 145 -16.36 -3.51 -6.26
C SER A 145 -15.93 -4.30 -7.50
N GLU A 146 -16.06 -3.74 -8.70
CA GLU A 146 -15.63 -4.37 -9.95
C GLU A 146 -14.13 -4.19 -10.19
N ASN A 147 -13.50 -3.16 -9.59
CA ASN A 147 -12.05 -2.96 -9.66
C ASN A 147 -11.29 -4.11 -8.98
N LEU A 148 -10.22 -4.61 -9.61
CA LEU A 148 -9.42 -5.69 -9.03
C LEU A 148 -8.64 -5.22 -7.79
N GLU A 149 -8.20 -3.97 -7.76
CA GLU A 149 -7.53 -3.33 -6.62
C GLU A 149 -8.46 -3.24 -5.41
N TYR A 150 -9.76 -2.96 -5.65
CA TYR A 150 -10.79 -3.01 -4.61
C TYR A 150 -10.87 -4.42 -4.05
N GLN A 151 -11.05 -5.42 -4.93
CA GLN A 151 -11.22 -6.81 -4.50
C GLN A 151 -9.99 -7.34 -3.77
N ALA A 152 -8.78 -7.04 -4.25
CA ALA A 152 -7.53 -7.45 -3.62
C ALA A 152 -7.41 -6.86 -2.22
N THR A 153 -7.68 -5.56 -2.08
CA THR A 153 -7.65 -4.86 -0.80
C THR A 153 -8.71 -5.38 0.16
N PHE A 154 -9.94 -5.59 -0.33
CA PHE A 154 -11.05 -6.12 0.45
C PHE A 154 -10.73 -7.51 0.99
N TRP A 155 -10.36 -8.46 0.12
CA TRP A 155 -10.10 -9.85 0.52
C TRP A 155 -8.87 -9.97 1.41
N HIS A 156 -7.81 -9.21 1.14
CA HIS A 156 -6.64 -9.12 2.03
C HIS A 156 -7.06 -8.70 3.45
N ASN A 157 -7.80 -7.60 3.57
CA ASN A 157 -8.22 -7.10 4.88
C ASN A 157 -9.24 -8.01 5.57
N SER A 158 -10.12 -8.67 4.80
CA SER A 158 -11.12 -9.61 5.32
C SER A 158 -10.52 -10.84 5.99
N ILE A 159 -9.32 -11.25 5.56
CA ILE A 159 -8.56 -12.34 6.19
C ILE A 159 -8.06 -11.93 7.59
N PHE A 160 -7.62 -10.68 7.77
CA PHE A 160 -7.14 -10.18 9.05
C PHE A 160 -8.25 -9.65 9.97
N ASN A 161 -9.35 -9.17 9.40
CA ASN A 161 -10.45 -8.56 10.14
C ASN A 161 -11.76 -9.37 9.95
N ALA A 162 -12.07 -10.21 10.94
CA ALA A 162 -13.28 -11.04 10.93
C ALA A 162 -14.59 -10.24 10.98
N LYS A 163 -14.55 -8.97 11.38
CA LYS A 163 -15.72 -8.09 11.52
C LYS A 163 -15.72 -6.97 10.47
N LEU A 164 -15.03 -7.17 9.36
CA LEU A 164 -14.98 -6.18 8.29
C LEU A 164 -16.40 -5.97 7.72
N PRO A 165 -16.91 -4.72 7.70
CA PRO A 165 -18.19 -4.43 7.05
C PRO A 165 -18.14 -4.73 5.54
N ALA A 166 -19.28 -5.04 4.94
CA ALA A 166 -19.36 -5.28 3.49
C ALA A 166 -19.33 -3.98 2.67
N ASP A 167 -19.78 -2.88 3.27
CA ASP A 167 -19.94 -1.55 2.70
C ASP A 167 -18.72 -0.63 2.95
N VAL A 168 -17.54 -1.23 3.12
CA VAL A 168 -16.28 -0.48 3.25
C VAL A 168 -16.02 0.38 2.02
N ARG A 169 -15.28 1.46 2.23
CA ARG A 169 -14.82 2.33 1.16
C ARG A 169 -13.35 2.05 0.90
N ILE A 170 -12.96 1.90 -0.35
CA ILE A 170 -11.56 1.66 -0.72
C ILE A 170 -11.13 2.75 -1.67
N LEU A 171 -10.04 3.43 -1.32
CA LEU A 171 -9.43 4.45 -2.16
C LEU A 171 -8.13 3.93 -2.79
N SER A 172 -7.91 4.27 -4.05
CA SER A 172 -6.60 4.18 -4.69
C SER A 172 -5.87 5.50 -4.59
N PHE A 173 -4.55 5.44 -4.45
CA PHE A 173 -3.65 6.57 -4.49
C PHE A 173 -2.64 6.31 -5.60
N VAL A 174 -2.64 7.17 -6.61
CA VAL A 174 -1.73 7.09 -7.76
C VAL A 174 -0.63 8.13 -7.57
N PRO A 175 0.61 7.71 -7.27
CA PRO A 175 1.74 8.61 -7.06
C PRO A 175 2.10 9.45 -8.29
N ASP A 176 2.46 10.71 -8.06
CA ASP A 176 3.24 11.52 -8.99
C ASP A 176 4.72 11.43 -8.64
N TRP A 177 5.41 10.51 -9.31
CA TRP A 177 6.84 10.29 -9.11
C TRP A 177 7.72 11.43 -9.61
N SER A 178 7.22 12.30 -10.49
CA SER A 178 8.01 13.42 -11.00
C SER A 178 8.22 14.52 -9.95
N SER A 179 7.31 14.61 -8.99
CA SER A 179 7.32 15.57 -7.88
C SER A 179 7.65 14.92 -6.53
N ALA A 180 7.90 13.61 -6.50
CA ALA A 180 8.18 12.88 -5.28
C ALA A 180 9.60 13.17 -4.74
N GLN A 181 9.76 13.07 -3.43
CA GLN A 181 11.00 13.36 -2.71
C GLN A 181 11.36 12.24 -1.75
N ALA A 182 12.66 12.08 -1.49
CA ALA A 182 13.19 11.14 -0.50
C ALA A 182 14.30 11.78 0.33
N ASP A 183 14.38 11.38 1.60
CA ASP A 183 15.43 11.76 2.53
C ASP A 183 15.88 10.53 3.35
N PRO A 184 17.14 10.07 3.20
CA PRO A 184 18.12 10.54 2.23
C PRO A 184 17.70 10.24 0.78
N LEU A 185 18.29 10.97 -0.17
CA LEU A 185 18.17 10.63 -1.59
C LEU A 185 18.83 9.27 -1.85
N PRO A 186 18.19 8.36 -2.61
CA PRO A 186 18.78 7.08 -2.99
C PRO A 186 20.14 7.28 -3.65
N ASN A 187 21.15 6.48 -3.29
CA ASN A 187 22.51 6.61 -3.82
C ASN A 187 22.57 6.59 -5.37
N GLN A 188 21.66 5.85 -6.01
CA GLN A 188 21.57 5.79 -7.47
C GLN A 188 21.15 7.13 -8.11
N LEU A 189 20.42 7.97 -7.37
CA LEU A 189 20.05 9.34 -7.77
C LEU A 189 21.14 10.35 -7.41
N ALA A 190 21.88 10.13 -6.32
CA ALA A 190 22.96 11.01 -5.88
C ALA A 190 24.19 11.01 -6.81
N VAL A 191 24.36 9.99 -7.65
CA VAL A 191 25.46 9.86 -8.63
C VAL A 191 25.05 10.37 -10.02
N ALA A 192 23.75 10.56 -10.27
CA ALA A 192 23.20 11.04 -11.55
C ALA A 192 22.99 12.57 -11.59
N MET A 193 23.26 13.26 -10.47
CA MET A 193 23.23 14.73 -10.32
C MET A 193 24.66 15.26 -10.18
#